data_AF-A0A3M2BHA9-F1
#
_entry.id   AF-A0A3M2BHA9-F1
#
_cell.length_a   1.000
_cell.length_b   1.000
_cell.length_c   1.000
_cell.angle_alpha   90.00
_cell.angle_beta   90.00
_cell.angle_gamma   90.00
#
_symmetry.space_group_name_H-M   'P 1'
#
loop_
_entity.id
_entity.type
_entity.pdbx_description
1 polymer ?
#
loop_
_entity_poly.entity_id
_entity_poly.type
_entity_poly.pdbx_seq_one_letter_code
_entity_poly.pdbx_strand_id
1 'polypeptide(L)'
;ASEADSAAAPPGPPPDDEPLWTIPILRTVAQRGEGVEELLAWVERHRAYLRDSGELERRRRARARTRVRDVVDRELRRIVWGRETTGAVLDRGLDGITAGRETPYSVARAILKDVLGES
;
A
#
# COMPACT_ATOMS: atom_id res chain seq x y z
N ALA A 1 34.83 -2.09 -6.95
CA ALA A 1 33.76 -2.84 -7.64
C ALA A 1 32.49 -2.59 -6.86
N SER A 2 31.51 -1.97 -7.51
CA SER A 2 30.27 -1.48 -6.91
C SER A 2 29.28 -2.62 -6.75
N GLU A 3 28.84 -2.85 -5.52
CA GLU A 3 27.60 -3.58 -5.24
C GLU A 3 26.44 -2.68 -5.67
N ALA A 4 25.73 -3.09 -6.72
CA ALA A 4 24.51 -2.43 -7.17
C ALA A 4 23.34 -3.40 -6.98
N ASP A 5 22.61 -3.15 -5.89
CA ASP A 5 21.15 -3.14 -5.78
C ASP A 5 20.38 -3.98 -6.83
N SER A 6 20.07 -5.23 -6.46
CA SER A 6 19.03 -6.03 -7.12
C SER A 6 17.77 -5.93 -6.29
N ALA A 7 17.00 -4.87 -6.52
CA ALA A 7 15.62 -4.79 -6.08
C ALA A 7 14.84 -5.93 -6.74
N ALA A 8 14.61 -7.01 -5.99
CA ALA A 8 13.86 -8.17 -6.44
C ALA A 8 12.49 -7.75 -7.00
N ALA A 9 12.31 -7.98 -8.30
CA ALA A 9 11.03 -7.86 -8.97
C ALA A 9 9.94 -8.63 -8.18
N PRO A 10 8.68 -8.17 -8.18
CA PRO A 10 7.60 -8.95 -7.57
C PRO A 10 7.61 -10.35 -8.17
N PRO A 11 7.46 -11.42 -7.36
CA PRO A 11 7.44 -12.77 -7.88
C PRO A 11 6.38 -12.85 -8.97
N GLY A 12 6.78 -13.35 -10.14
CA GLY A 12 5.89 -13.59 -11.27
C GLY A 12 4.71 -14.49 -10.87
N PRO A 13 3.68 -14.59 -11.72
CA PRO A 13 2.60 -15.55 -11.49
C PRO A 13 3.21 -16.95 -11.25
N PRO A 14 2.68 -17.73 -10.30
CA PRO A 14 3.17 -19.08 -10.05
C PRO A 14 3.10 -19.92 -11.34
N PRO A 15 4.01 -20.89 -11.51
CA PRO A 15 4.01 -21.77 -12.67
C PRO A 15 2.65 -22.49 -12.80
N ASP A 16 2.26 -22.77 -14.04
CA ASP A 16 0.93 -23.30 -14.43
C ASP A 16 0.55 -24.67 -13.80
N ASP A 17 1.47 -25.29 -13.06
CA ASP A 17 1.34 -26.65 -12.50
C ASP A 17 0.82 -26.70 -11.05
N GLU A 18 0.67 -25.56 -10.35
CA GLU A 18 0.00 -25.53 -9.04
C GLU A 18 -1.52 -25.26 -9.23
N PRO A 19 -2.42 -26.13 -8.74
CA PRO A 19 -3.84 -25.94 -8.93
C PRO A 19 -4.32 -24.65 -8.26
N LEU A 20 -4.68 -23.66 -9.09
CA LEU A 20 -5.30 -22.42 -8.65
C LEU A 20 -6.61 -22.71 -7.90
N TRP A 21 -6.81 -22.05 -6.75
CA TRP A 21 -8.06 -22.20 -5.99
C TRP A 21 -9.27 -21.78 -6.81
N THR A 22 -10.19 -22.70 -7.05
CA THR A 22 -11.43 -22.43 -7.77
C THR A 22 -12.45 -21.79 -6.82
N ILE A 23 -12.99 -20.64 -7.19
CA ILE A 23 -13.96 -19.90 -6.38
C ILE A 23 -15.38 -20.42 -6.68
N PRO A 24 -16.07 -21.07 -5.73
CA PRO A 24 -17.43 -21.57 -5.96
C PRO A 24 -18.48 -20.45 -5.83
N ILE A 25 -19.62 -20.62 -6.50
CA ILE A 25 -20.83 -19.81 -6.29
C ILE A 25 -21.82 -20.66 -5.47
N LEU A 26 -22.08 -20.25 -4.23
CA LEU A 26 -22.98 -20.96 -3.31
C LEU A 26 -24.23 -20.12 -3.04
N ARG A 27 -25.40 -20.76 -2.95
CA ARG A 27 -26.65 -20.09 -2.58
C ARG A 27 -26.88 -20.21 -1.08
N THR A 28 -27.23 -19.11 -0.42
CA THR A 28 -27.55 -19.09 1.01
C THR A 28 -28.77 -18.22 1.28
N VAL A 29 -29.53 -18.54 2.35
CA VAL A 29 -30.61 -17.70 2.87
C VAL A 29 -30.34 -17.44 4.35
N ALA A 30 -29.66 -16.33 4.66
CA ALA A 30 -29.17 -16.02 6.00
C ALA A 30 -30.26 -16.06 7.09
N GLN A 31 -31.46 -15.53 6.81
CA GLN A 31 -32.56 -15.51 7.78
C GLN A 31 -33.10 -16.90 8.13
N ARG A 32 -32.91 -17.90 7.26
CA ARG A 32 -33.39 -19.28 7.45
C ARG A 32 -32.27 -20.26 7.79
N GLY A 33 -31.02 -19.80 7.81
CA GLY A 33 -29.84 -20.65 8.00
C GLY A 33 -29.52 -21.58 6.82
N GLU A 34 -30.24 -21.48 5.70
CA GLU A 34 -30.06 -22.37 4.55
C GLU A 34 -28.71 -22.09 3.84
N GLY A 35 -27.97 -23.15 3.53
CA GLY A 35 -26.67 -23.08 2.82
C GLY A 35 -25.49 -22.59 3.67
N VAL A 36 -25.70 -22.27 4.96
CA VAL A 36 -24.64 -21.76 5.85
C VAL A 36 -23.60 -22.83 6.18
N GLU A 37 -24.01 -24.09 6.41
CA GLU A 37 -23.09 -25.19 6.68
C GLU A 37 -22.18 -25.47 5.47
N GLU A 38 -22.74 -25.46 4.26
CA GLU A 38 -21.98 -25.64 3.02
C GLU A 38 -20.98 -24.50 2.82
N LEU A 39 -21.39 -23.25 3.08
CA LEU A 39 -20.50 -22.10 3.06
C LEU A 39 -19.33 -22.28 4.04
N LEU A 40 -19.60 -22.67 5.28
CA LEU A 40 -18.56 -22.90 6.30
C LEU A 40 -17.57 -23.99 5.87
N ALA A 41 -18.07 -25.11 5.32
CA ALA A 41 -17.22 -26.16 4.80
C ALA A 41 -16.27 -25.65 3.70
N TRP A 42 -16.77 -24.78 2.81
CA TRP A 42 -15.94 -24.15 1.78
C TRP A 42 -14.93 -23.14 2.33
N VAL A 43 -15.30 -22.37 3.36
CA VAL A 43 -14.37 -21.47 4.06
C VAL A 43 -13.21 -22.26 4.67
N GLU A 44 -13.47 -23.40 5.31
CA GLU A 44 -12.43 -24.23 5.89
C GLU A 44 -11.53 -24.86 4.83
N ARG A 45 -12.09 -25.35 3.71
CA ARG A 45 -11.28 -25.86 2.59
C ARG A 45 -10.37 -24.77 2.01
N HIS A 46 -10.90 -23.57 1.80
CA HIS A 46 -10.09 -22.44 1.33
C HIS A 46 -9.00 -22.08 2.33
N ARG A 47 -9.32 -22.11 3.64
CA ARG A 47 -8.33 -21.87 4.69
C ARG A 47 -7.22 -22.92 4.69
N ALA A 48 -7.54 -24.19 4.48
CA ALA A 48 -6.56 -25.26 4.32
C ALA A 48 -5.67 -25.00 3.10
N TYR A 49 -6.27 -24.77 1.92
CA TYR A 49 -5.52 -24.38 0.71
C TYR A 49 -4.59 -23.20 0.95
N LEU A 50 -5.07 -22.12 1.58
CA LEU A 50 -4.23 -20.94 1.83
C LEU A 50 -3.03 -21.26 2.73
N ARG A 51 -3.18 -22.16 3.70
CA ARG A 51 -2.07 -22.59 4.56
C ARG A 51 -1.10 -23.47 3.78
N ASP A 52 -1.61 -24.48 3.08
CA ASP A 52 -0.82 -25.53 2.44
C ASP A 52 -0.05 -25.00 1.21
N SER A 53 -0.65 -24.06 0.47
CA SER A 53 0.00 -23.34 -0.64
C SER A 53 0.94 -22.21 -0.18
N GLY A 54 1.00 -21.89 1.11
CA GLY A 54 1.73 -20.72 1.62
C GLY A 54 1.12 -19.35 1.26
N GLU A 55 0.03 -19.32 0.48
CA GLU A 55 -0.71 -18.12 0.07
C GLU A 55 -1.14 -17.26 1.28
N LEU A 56 -1.50 -17.89 2.41
CA LEU A 56 -1.92 -17.20 3.61
C LEU A 56 -0.86 -16.21 4.10
N GLU A 57 0.38 -16.69 4.18
CA GLU A 57 1.51 -15.91 4.66
C GLU A 57 1.93 -14.85 3.63
N ARG A 58 1.90 -15.20 2.34
CA ARG A 58 2.14 -14.24 1.26
C ARG A 58 1.15 -13.07 1.30
N ARG A 59 -0.16 -13.35 1.42
CA ARG A 59 -1.21 -12.32 1.55
C ARG A 59 -1.08 -11.52 2.84
N ARG A 60 -0.68 -12.14 3.95
CA ARG A 60 -0.43 -11.43 5.22
C ARG A 60 0.70 -10.42 5.08
N ARG A 61 1.84 -10.83 4.50
CA ARG A 61 2.97 -9.94 4.23
C ARG A 61 2.62 -8.80 3.28
N ALA A 62 1.87 -9.07 2.21
CA ALA A 62 1.39 -8.05 1.29
C ALA A 62 0.48 -7.01 1.98
N ARG A 63 -0.46 -7.48 2.83
CA ARG A 63 -1.32 -6.59 3.63
C ARG A 63 -0.52 -5.77 4.64
N ALA A 64 0.43 -6.39 5.34
CA ALA A 64 1.30 -5.69 6.28
C ALA A 64 2.13 -4.61 5.58
N ARG A 65 2.73 -4.93 4.42
CA ARG A 65 3.47 -3.96 3.60
C ARG A 65 2.62 -2.75 3.22
N THR A 66 1.38 -2.99 2.78
CA THR A 66 0.44 -1.92 2.42
C THR A 66 0.12 -1.05 3.63
N ARG A 67 -0.23 -1.66 4.77
CA ARG A 67 -0.51 -0.91 6.01
C ARG A 67 0.67 -0.07 6.48
N VAL A 68 1.89 -0.59 6.41
CA VAL A 68 3.09 0.16 6.79
C VAL A 68 3.24 1.39 5.91
N ARG A 69 3.08 1.25 4.58
CA ARG A 69 3.11 2.38 3.65
C ARG A 69 2.03 3.42 3.97
N ASP A 70 0.79 2.98 4.19
CA ASP A 70 -0.32 3.88 4.51
C ASP A 70 -0.07 4.67 5.82
N VAL A 71 0.54 4.01 6.81
CA VAL A 71 0.95 4.67 8.06
C VAL A 71 2.05 5.69 7.78
N VAL A 72 3.10 5.32 7.06
CA VAL A 72 4.20 6.23 6.70
C VAL A 72 3.68 7.44 5.94
N ASP A 73 2.85 7.27 4.92
CA ASP A 73 2.32 8.37 4.11
C ASP A 73 1.48 9.36 4.95
N ARG A 74 0.66 8.84 5.86
CA ARG A 74 -0.11 9.66 6.80
C ARG A 74 0.80 10.43 7.77
N GLU A 75 1.81 9.77 8.32
CA GLU A 75 2.76 10.42 9.24
C GLU A 75 3.60 11.47 8.52
N LEU A 76 4.09 11.19 7.31
CA LEU A 76 4.81 12.17 6.49
C LEU A 76 3.95 13.39 6.19
N ARG A 77 2.68 13.19 5.79
CA ARG A 77 1.74 14.29 5.58
C ARG A 77 1.57 15.13 6.85
N ARG A 78 1.42 14.49 8.01
CA ARG A 78 1.28 15.17 9.31
C ARG A 78 2.54 15.96 9.67
N ILE A 79 3.72 15.40 9.43
CA ILE A 79 5.01 16.05 9.73
C ILE A 79 5.21 17.27 8.83
N VAL A 80 5.03 17.12 7.51
CA VAL A 80 5.23 18.20 6.54
C VAL A 80 4.30 19.36 6.83
N TRP A 81 2.99 19.10 6.91
CA TRP A 81 2.00 20.18 7.05
C TRP A 81 1.74 20.62 8.50
N GLY A 82 2.34 19.95 9.48
CA GLY A 82 2.28 20.34 10.89
C GLY A 82 3.35 21.34 11.31
N ARG A 83 4.34 21.63 10.45
CA ARG A 83 5.40 22.61 10.74
C ARG A 83 4.98 24.01 10.31
N GLU A 84 5.22 24.99 11.18
CA GLU A 84 4.98 26.40 10.86
C GLU A 84 5.87 26.90 9.71
N THR A 85 7.14 26.45 9.67
CA THR A 85 8.10 26.81 8.61
C THR A 85 7.62 26.42 7.22
N THR A 86 6.94 25.28 7.09
CA THR A 86 6.42 24.80 5.80
C THR A 86 5.34 25.72 5.23
N GLY A 87 4.50 26.33 6.07
CA GLY A 87 3.52 27.33 5.64
C GLY A 87 4.20 28.54 5.01
N ALA A 88 5.21 29.11 5.68
CA ALA A 88 5.95 30.27 5.18
C ALA A 88 6.76 30.00 3.88
N VAL A 89 7.21 28.75 3.67
CA VAL A 89 7.84 28.34 2.41
C VAL A 89 6.79 28.21 1.30
N LEU A 90 5.64 27.63 1.61
CA LEU A 90 4.54 27.49 0.65
C LEU A 90 4.05 28.85 0.16
N ASP A 91 3.78 29.80 1.08
CA ASP A 91 3.25 31.12 0.73
C ASP A 91 4.20 31.89 -0.20
N ARG A 92 5.50 31.94 0.12
CA ARG A 92 6.51 32.53 -0.78
C ARG A 92 6.58 31.82 -2.12
N GLY A 93 6.46 30.49 -2.11
CA GLY A 93 6.44 29.68 -3.33
C GLY A 93 5.25 30.01 -4.22
N LEU A 94 4.06 30.22 -3.64
CA LEU A 94 2.85 30.63 -4.36
C LEU A 94 3.02 32.00 -5.02
N ASP A 95 3.58 32.98 -4.32
CA ASP A 95 3.91 34.29 -4.90
C ASP A 95 4.87 34.16 -6.09
N GLY A 96 5.86 33.25 -5.98
CA GLY A 96 6.79 32.92 -7.06
C GLY A 96 6.10 32.28 -8.27
N ILE A 97 5.15 31.37 -8.05
CA ILE A 97 4.39 30.69 -9.10
C ILE A 97 3.49 31.70 -9.84
N THR A 98 2.74 32.52 -9.12
CA THR A 98 1.86 33.54 -9.72
C THR A 98 2.66 34.54 -10.55
N ALA A 99 3.90 34.84 -10.15
CA ALA A 99 4.80 35.70 -10.91
C ALA A 99 5.61 34.98 -12.00
N GLY A 100 5.40 33.68 -12.23
CA GLY A 100 6.07 32.89 -13.26
C GLY A 100 7.56 32.59 -13.00
N ARG A 101 8.03 32.75 -11.75
CA ARG A 101 9.43 32.49 -11.34
C ARG A 101 9.65 31.10 -10.76
N GLU A 102 8.59 30.48 -10.24
CA GLU A 102 8.63 29.17 -9.59
C GLU A 102 7.61 28.21 -10.21
N THR A 103 7.77 26.93 -9.88
CA THR A 103 6.85 25.86 -10.29
C THR A 103 6.39 25.08 -9.06
N PRO A 104 5.24 24.38 -9.10
CA PRO A 104 4.83 23.50 -8.02
C PRO A 104 5.92 22.49 -7.59
N TYR A 105 6.73 22.01 -8.54
CA TYR A 105 7.83 21.08 -8.25
C TYR A 105 9.03 21.74 -7.55
N SER A 106 9.36 23.00 -7.87
CA SER A 106 10.45 23.73 -7.17
C SER A 106 10.05 24.03 -5.74
N VAL A 107 8.82 24.49 -5.51
CA VAL A 107 8.27 24.75 -4.17
C VAL A 107 8.18 23.47 -3.36
N ALA A 108 7.68 22.37 -3.93
CA ALA A 108 7.64 21.08 -3.24
C ALA A 108 9.04 20.60 -2.83
N ARG A 109 10.06 20.79 -3.69
CA ARG A 109 11.45 20.48 -3.35
C ARG A 109 11.98 21.35 -2.21
N ALA A 110 11.66 22.64 -2.19
CA ALA A 110 12.06 23.54 -1.11
C ALA A 110 11.44 23.12 0.23
N ILE A 111 10.14 22.77 0.24
CA ILE A 111 9.45 22.24 1.41
C ILE A 111 10.13 20.94 1.90
N LEU A 112 10.45 20.02 0.99
CA LEU A 112 11.11 18.76 1.38
C LEU A 112 12.50 18.99 1.98
N LYS A 113 13.29 19.92 1.42
CA LYS A 113 14.61 20.28 1.99
C LYS A 113 14.49 20.85 3.40
N ASP A 114 13.54 21.75 3.64
CA ASP A 114 13.24 22.31 4.97
C ASP A 114 12.86 21.21 5.97
N VAL A 115 12.00 20.28 5.56
CA VAL A 115 11.55 19.17 6.40
C VAL A 115 12.70 18.23 6.78
N LEU A 116 13.59 17.94 5.82
CA LEU A 116 14.73 17.03 5.98
C LEU A 116 15.94 17.67 6.68
N GLY A 117 15.93 18.99 6.93
CA GLY A 117 17.03 19.70 7.57
C GLY A 117 18.25 19.90 6.65
N GLU A 118 18.07 19.76 5.34
CA GLU A 118 19.09 20.05 4.32
C GLU A 118 19.06 21.54 3.94
N SER A 119 19.10 22.41 4.97
CA SER A 119 19.11 23.87 4.81
C SER A 119 20.43 24.38 4.26
#